data_AF-A0A7J0DCK1-F1
#
_entry.id   AF-A0A7J0DCK1-F1
#
_cell.length_a   1.000
_cell.length_b   1.000
_cell.length_c   1.000
_cell.angle_alpha   90.00
_cell.angle_beta   90.00
_cell.angle_gamma   90.00
#
_symmetry.space_group_name_H-M   'P 1'
#
loop_
_entity.id
_entity.type
_entity.pdbx_description
1 polymer ?
#
loop_
_entity_poly.entity_id
_entity_poly.type
_entity_poly.pdbx_seq_one_letter_code
_entity_poly.pdbx_strand_id
1 'polypeptide(L)'
;MLDDEVWRLEKIGKDGVFHKKLASIDINTVQDFLKMSIVEPYKLRQMLGMSEKTWDATIKHAKTCTMKNKLYICRGPNYIIFLNPICEVVKAEINGQTFPTQGVTTANQAYLANLVRDAYQNWNSLEEVDEPLNEMPLRIQGDVEEQYPNQSLLRSYQQHDF
;
A
#
# COMPACT_ATOMS: atom_id res chain seq x y z
N MET A 1 -2.87 10.12 15.06
CA MET A 1 -3.23 10.11 13.62
C MET A 1 -1.95 10.09 12.80
N LEU A 2 -2.02 9.86 11.48
CA LEU A 2 -0.82 9.81 10.65
C LEU A 2 -0.11 11.18 10.53
N ASP A 3 -0.87 12.26 10.58
CA ASP A 3 -0.42 13.65 10.57
C ASP A 3 0.11 14.14 11.93
N ASP A 4 0.02 13.32 12.98
CA ASP A 4 0.63 13.65 14.27
C ASP A 4 2.15 13.70 14.15
N GLU A 5 2.76 14.55 14.98
CA GLU A 5 4.21 14.64 15.09
C GLU A 5 4.82 13.32 15.58
N VAL A 6 5.98 12.95 15.01
CA VAL A 6 6.63 11.66 15.24
C VAL A 6 7.07 11.45 16.71
N TRP A 7 7.27 12.52 17.47
CA TRP A 7 7.59 12.44 18.90
C TRP A 7 6.42 11.97 19.77
N ARG A 8 5.21 11.83 19.22
CA ARG A 8 4.07 11.22 19.93
C ARG A 8 4.13 9.70 19.94
N LEU A 9 4.99 9.10 19.12
CA LEU A 9 5.18 7.66 19.07
C LEU A 9 5.83 7.13 20.36
N GLU A 10 5.57 5.86 20.64
CA GLU A 10 6.16 5.23 21.81
C GLU A 10 7.68 5.20 21.62
N LYS A 11 8.44 5.44 22.69
CA LYS A 11 9.92 5.43 22.69
C LYS A 11 10.58 6.60 21.96
N ILE A 12 9.83 7.51 21.34
CA ILE A 12 10.35 8.75 20.78
C ILE A 12 9.90 9.90 21.68
N GLY A 13 10.84 10.52 22.40
CA GLY A 13 10.54 11.70 23.22
C GLY A 13 10.73 12.99 22.44
N LYS A 14 9.89 14.01 22.71
CA LYS A 14 10.05 15.36 22.16
C LYS A 14 11.44 15.90 22.47
N ASP A 15 12.09 16.47 21.47
CA ASP A 15 13.48 16.98 21.50
C ASP A 15 14.55 15.97 21.95
N GLY A 16 14.19 14.68 22.03
CA GLY A 16 15.09 13.58 22.34
C GLY A 16 16.00 13.21 21.16
N VAL A 17 16.92 12.27 21.41
CA VAL A 17 17.92 11.83 20.42
C VAL A 17 17.24 11.31 19.14
N PHE A 18 16.24 10.45 19.27
CA PHE A 18 15.53 9.89 18.11
C PHE A 18 14.73 10.96 17.36
N HIS A 19 14.06 11.86 18.07
CA HIS A 19 13.30 12.96 17.45
C HIS A 19 14.23 13.85 16.61
N LYS A 20 15.36 14.28 17.17
CA LYS A 20 16.35 15.11 16.47
C LYS A 20 16.94 14.42 15.25
N LYS A 21 17.25 13.12 15.38
CA LYS A 21 17.76 12.32 14.26
C LYS A 21 16.74 12.18 13.13
N LEU A 22 15.47 11.93 13.44
CA LEU A 22 14.39 11.85 12.45
C LEU A 22 14.17 13.20 11.75
N ALA A 23 14.10 14.28 12.52
CA ALA A 23 13.97 15.64 11.97
C ALA A 23 15.13 16.00 11.03
N SER A 24 16.35 15.53 11.29
CA SER A 24 17.52 15.78 10.42
C SER A 24 17.44 15.14 9.03
N ILE A 25 16.48 14.24 8.81
CA ILE A 25 16.18 13.62 7.52
C ILE A 25 14.73 13.87 7.09
N ASP A 26 14.15 14.97 7.57
CA ASP A 26 12.80 15.44 7.26
C ASP A 26 11.65 14.48 7.63
N ILE A 27 11.88 13.57 8.59
CA ILE A 27 10.83 12.74 9.16
C ILE A 27 10.23 13.45 10.37
N ASN A 28 9.10 14.10 10.17
CA ASN A 28 8.45 14.94 11.17
C ASN A 28 7.11 14.37 11.65
N THR A 29 6.42 13.59 10.80
CA THR A 29 5.11 13.00 11.12
C THR A 29 5.18 11.49 11.31
N VAL A 30 4.13 10.92 11.91
CA VAL A 30 3.93 9.46 11.98
C VAL A 30 3.86 8.86 10.57
N GLN A 31 3.25 9.57 9.62
CA GLN A 31 3.18 9.15 8.22
C GLN A 31 4.57 9.01 7.60
N ASP A 32 5.43 10.02 7.75
CA ASP A 32 6.79 10.01 7.20
C ASP A 32 7.61 8.86 7.78
N PHE A 33 7.47 8.63 9.09
CA PHE A 33 8.13 7.53 9.78
C PHE A 33 7.70 6.17 9.23
N LEU A 34 6.38 5.96 9.06
CA LEU A 34 5.86 4.71 8.52
C LEU A 34 6.27 4.50 7.06
N LYS A 35 6.18 5.53 6.21
CA LYS A 35 6.65 5.48 4.82
C LYS A 35 8.11 5.03 4.75
N MET A 36 8.99 5.69 5.51
CA MET A 36 10.41 5.35 5.52
C MET A 36 10.66 3.94 6.10
N SER A 37 9.85 3.49 7.05
CA SER A 37 9.95 2.13 7.60
C SER A 37 9.62 1.02 6.59
N ILE A 38 8.90 1.36 5.51
CA ILE A 38 8.54 0.44 4.44
C ILE A 38 9.51 0.55 3.26
N VAL A 39 9.86 1.78 2.88
CA VAL A 39 10.69 2.06 1.71
C VAL A 39 12.17 1.73 1.98
N GLU A 40 12.68 2.09 3.16
CA GLU A 40 14.09 1.93 3.53
C GLU A 40 14.25 1.50 5.02
N PRO A 41 13.69 0.33 5.41
CA PRO A 41 13.70 -0.12 6.81
C PRO A 41 15.10 -0.22 7.41
N TYR A 42 16.07 -0.72 6.63
CA TYR A 42 17.44 -0.90 7.09
C TYR A 42 18.11 0.45 7.39
N LYS A 43 18.00 1.41 6.47
CA LYS A 43 18.57 2.76 6.64
C LYS A 43 17.96 3.46 7.86
N LEU A 44 16.64 3.37 8.02
CA LEU A 44 15.95 3.97 9.16
C LEU A 44 16.39 3.34 10.49
N ARG A 45 16.45 2.00 10.55
CA ARG A 45 16.93 1.26 11.74
C ARG A 45 18.37 1.60 12.09
N GLN A 46 19.27 1.60 11.10
CA GLN A 46 20.68 1.91 11.28
C GLN A 46 20.87 3.34 11.81
N MET A 47 20.13 4.30 11.27
CA MET A 47 20.18 5.69 11.68
C MET A 47 19.72 5.86 13.14
N LEU A 48 18.60 5.24 13.51
CA LEU A 48 18.05 5.36 14.86
C LEU A 48 18.95 4.66 15.88
N GLY A 49 19.43 3.45 15.57
CA GLY A 49 20.23 2.64 16.49
C GLY A 49 19.42 2.10 17.67
N MET A 50 18.12 1.88 17.46
CA MET A 50 17.22 1.32 18.48
C MET A 50 17.49 -0.19 18.67
N SER A 51 17.26 -0.68 19.90
CA SER A 51 17.13 -2.13 20.11
C SER A 51 15.89 -2.67 19.41
N GLU A 52 15.89 -3.95 19.05
CA GLU A 52 14.77 -4.62 18.37
C GLU A 52 13.44 -4.41 19.12
N LYS A 53 13.44 -4.62 20.45
CA LYS A 53 12.27 -4.38 21.31
C LYS A 53 11.74 -2.93 21.23
N THR A 54 12.65 -1.95 21.15
CA THR A 54 12.28 -0.53 21.09
C THR A 54 11.70 -0.20 19.72
N TRP A 55 12.34 -0.70 18.66
CA TRP A 55 11.87 -0.57 17.30
C TRP A 55 10.46 -1.16 17.12
N ASP A 56 10.25 -2.40 17.59
CA ASP A 56 8.98 -3.10 17.44
C ASP A 56 7.86 -2.39 18.20
N ALA A 57 8.11 -1.90 19.42
CA ALA A 57 7.14 -1.11 20.16
C ALA A 57 6.77 0.18 19.41
N THR A 58 7.77 0.87 18.84
CA THR A 58 7.57 2.11 18.07
C THR A 58 6.73 1.86 16.82
N ILE A 59 7.06 0.83 16.03
CA ILE A 59 6.31 0.45 14.82
C ILE A 59 4.90 0.00 15.17
N LYS A 60 4.75 -0.80 16.23
CA LYS A 60 3.44 -1.27 16.68
C LYS A 60 2.53 -0.10 17.05
N HIS A 61 3.02 0.88 17.81
CA HIS A 61 2.24 2.09 18.13
C HIS A 61 1.96 2.93 16.89
N ALA A 62 2.94 3.12 16.00
CA ALA A 62 2.73 3.87 14.76
C ALA A 62 1.61 3.24 13.90
N LYS A 63 1.57 1.90 13.79
CA LYS A 63 0.54 1.18 13.04
C LYS A 63 -0.87 1.22 13.67
N THR A 64 -1.03 1.64 14.92
CA THR A 64 -2.36 1.88 15.50
C THR A 64 -2.91 3.28 15.18
N CYS A 65 -2.10 4.16 14.56
CA CYS A 65 -2.57 5.47 14.13
C CYS A 65 -3.58 5.33 12.99
N THR A 66 -4.70 6.03 13.10
CA THR A 66 -5.78 6.00 12.12
C THR A 66 -5.28 6.38 10.73
N MET A 67 -5.43 5.46 9.78
CA MET A 67 -5.16 5.66 8.37
C MET A 67 -6.39 6.25 7.68
N LYS A 68 -6.20 7.23 6.80
CA LYS A 68 -7.25 7.67 5.87
C LYS A 68 -7.44 6.60 4.80
N ASN A 69 -8.67 6.40 4.35
CA ASN A 69 -9.01 5.43 3.30
C ASN A 69 -8.63 5.97 1.90
N LYS A 70 -7.33 6.14 1.67
CA LYS A 70 -6.76 6.76 0.47
C LYS A 70 -5.79 5.81 -0.20
N LEU A 71 -5.84 5.80 -1.52
CA LEU A 71 -4.90 5.09 -2.38
C LEU A 71 -4.09 6.08 -3.20
N TYR A 72 -2.83 5.73 -3.40
CA TYR A 72 -1.89 6.47 -4.23
C TYR A 72 -1.49 5.58 -5.40
N ILE A 73 -1.70 6.06 -6.62
CA ILE A 73 -1.49 5.28 -7.83
C ILE A 73 -0.19 5.75 -8.50
N CYS A 74 0.75 4.81 -8.66
CA CYS A 74 1.95 5.02 -9.47
C CYS A 74 1.85 4.17 -10.74
N ARG A 75 1.97 4.83 -11.91
CA ARG A 75 1.86 4.21 -13.23
C ARG A 75 3.18 4.30 -13.96
N GLY A 76 3.59 3.20 -14.56
CA GLY A 76 4.71 3.14 -15.49
C GLY A 76 4.32 2.46 -16.80
N PRO A 77 5.28 2.24 -17.71
CA PRO A 77 5.01 1.71 -19.05
C PRO A 77 4.36 0.33 -19.05
N ASN A 78 4.66 -0.49 -18.04
CA ASN A 78 4.23 -1.88 -17.95
C ASN A 78 3.70 -2.25 -16.54
N TYR A 79 3.45 -1.25 -15.69
CA TYR A 79 2.98 -1.49 -14.33
C TYR A 79 2.04 -0.42 -13.82
N ILE A 80 1.17 -0.82 -12.88
CA ILE A 80 0.35 0.06 -12.05
C ILE A 80 0.45 -0.47 -10.61
N ILE A 81 0.89 0.37 -9.67
CA ILE A 81 0.91 0.01 -8.25
C ILE A 81 -0.03 0.93 -7.47
N PHE A 82 -0.77 0.33 -6.54
CA PHE A 82 -1.68 0.99 -5.62
C PHE A 82 -1.07 0.92 -4.23
N LEU A 83 -0.82 2.08 -3.64
CA LEU A 83 -0.18 2.21 -2.34
C LEU A 83 -1.16 2.81 -1.34
N ASN A 84 -1.11 2.36 -0.09
CA ASN A 84 -1.79 3.07 1.00
C ASN A 84 -0.98 4.32 1.42
N PRO A 85 -1.49 5.17 2.34
CA PRO A 85 -0.81 6.41 2.74
C PRO A 85 0.58 6.23 3.38
N ILE A 86 0.97 5.01 3.72
CA ILE A 86 2.27 4.69 4.31
C ILE A 86 3.19 3.93 3.34
N CYS A 87 2.88 3.89 2.04
CA CYS A 87 3.65 3.18 1.01
C CYS A 87 3.57 1.64 1.07
N GLU A 88 2.65 1.03 1.82
CA GLU A 88 2.40 -0.41 1.66
C GLU A 88 1.66 -0.63 0.35
N VAL A 89 2.12 -1.60 -0.43
CA VAL A 89 1.44 -2.04 -1.65
C VAL A 89 0.12 -2.69 -1.25
N VAL A 90 -1.00 -2.18 -1.77
CA VAL A 90 -2.33 -2.77 -1.63
C VAL A 90 -2.61 -3.73 -2.79
N LYS A 91 -2.23 -3.30 -4.00
CA LYS A 91 -2.38 -4.06 -5.25
C LYS A 91 -1.29 -3.65 -6.22
N ALA A 92 -0.85 -4.58 -7.06
CA ALA A 92 0.00 -4.29 -8.20
C ALA A 92 -0.50 -5.01 -9.45
N GLU A 93 -0.39 -4.34 -10.59
CA GLU A 93 -0.55 -4.93 -11.92
C GLU A 93 0.78 -4.76 -12.65
N ILE A 94 1.38 -5.85 -13.10
CA ILE A 94 2.67 -5.86 -13.82
C ILE A 94 2.50 -6.73 -15.06
N ASN A 95 2.79 -6.20 -16.24
CA ASN A 95 2.62 -6.88 -17.52
C ASN A 95 1.21 -7.50 -17.70
N GLY A 96 0.16 -6.80 -17.22
CA GLY A 96 -1.23 -7.26 -17.27
C GLY A 96 -1.59 -8.35 -16.23
N GLN A 97 -0.66 -8.76 -15.38
CA GLN A 97 -0.91 -9.70 -14.28
C GLN A 97 -1.14 -8.96 -12.97
N THR A 98 -2.25 -9.25 -12.30
CA THR A 98 -2.55 -8.70 -10.97
C THR A 98 -1.90 -9.55 -9.88
N PHE A 99 -1.17 -8.90 -8.98
CA PHE A 99 -0.56 -9.52 -7.81
C PHE A 99 -1.27 -9.02 -6.54
N PRO A 100 -1.87 -9.93 -5.75
CA PRO A 100 -2.37 -9.59 -4.42
C PRO A 100 -1.20 -9.40 -3.44
N THR A 101 -1.46 -8.64 -2.38
CA THR A 101 -0.54 -8.33 -1.27
C THR A 101 0.20 -9.54 -0.69
N GLN A 102 -0.43 -10.73 -0.70
CA GLN A 102 0.10 -11.95 -0.10
C GLN A 102 0.65 -12.97 -1.11
N GLY A 103 0.58 -12.70 -2.42
CA GLY A 103 0.92 -13.64 -3.49
C GLY A 103 2.21 -13.35 -4.24
N VAL A 104 3.02 -12.39 -3.77
CA VAL A 104 4.23 -11.93 -4.46
C VAL A 104 5.37 -12.96 -4.26
N THR A 105 5.87 -13.53 -5.35
CA THR A 105 7.07 -14.37 -5.34
C THR A 105 8.33 -13.57 -4.99
N THR A 106 9.37 -14.21 -4.44
CA THR A 106 10.63 -13.52 -4.05
C THR A 106 11.27 -12.70 -5.17
N ALA A 107 11.15 -13.15 -6.43
CA ALA A 107 11.68 -12.43 -7.58
C ALA A 107 10.95 -11.10 -7.85
N ASN A 108 9.62 -11.07 -7.66
CA ASN A 108 8.82 -9.87 -7.84
C ASN A 108 8.94 -8.91 -6.65
N GLN A 109 9.38 -9.40 -5.49
CA GLN A 109 9.53 -8.59 -4.28
C GLN A 109 10.58 -7.49 -4.42
N ALA A 110 11.77 -7.81 -4.96
CA ALA A 110 12.82 -6.81 -5.17
C ALA A 110 12.42 -5.77 -6.23
N TYR A 111 11.75 -6.23 -7.29
CA TYR A 111 11.21 -5.34 -8.32
C TYR A 111 10.15 -4.39 -7.76
N LEU A 112 9.16 -4.91 -7.02
CA LEU A 112 8.15 -4.09 -6.35
C LEU A 112 8.78 -3.12 -5.33
N ALA A 113 9.79 -3.55 -4.57
CA ALA A 113 10.48 -2.66 -3.64
C ALA A 113 11.14 -1.47 -4.36
N ASN A 114 11.70 -1.68 -5.55
CA ASN A 114 12.22 -0.59 -6.37
C ASN A 114 11.10 0.34 -6.85
N LEU A 115 9.97 -0.18 -7.33
CA LEU A 115 8.84 0.64 -7.74
C LEU A 115 8.25 1.46 -6.59
N VAL A 116 8.17 0.87 -5.39
CA VAL A 116 7.73 1.56 -4.16
C VAL A 116 8.70 2.69 -3.80
N ARG A 117 10.01 2.47 -3.94
CA ARG A 117 11.01 3.51 -3.73
C ARG A 117 10.88 4.65 -4.74
N ASP A 118 10.68 4.34 -6.01
CA ASP A 118 10.49 5.33 -7.06
C ASP A 118 9.20 6.14 -6.82
N ALA A 119 8.12 5.47 -6.40
CA ALA A 119 6.87 6.12 -6.02
C ALA A 119 7.04 7.02 -4.79
N TYR A 120 7.82 6.59 -3.80
CA TYR A 120 8.14 7.41 -2.62
C TYR A 120 8.94 8.67 -2.99
N GLN A 121 9.91 8.56 -3.88
CA GLN A 121 10.68 9.72 -4.35
C GLN A 121 9.81 10.73 -5.13
N ASN A 122 8.78 10.25 -5.82
CA ASN A 122 7.86 11.07 -6.61
C ASN A 122 6.49 11.23 -5.94
N TRP A 123 6.42 11.11 -4.61
CA TRP A 123 5.15 10.96 -3.88
C TRP A 123 4.15 12.09 -4.14
N ASN A 124 4.64 13.33 -4.23
CA ASN A 124 3.81 14.52 -4.46
C ASN A 124 3.19 14.59 -5.87
N SER A 125 3.67 13.76 -6.79
CA SER A 125 3.19 13.67 -8.17
C SER A 125 2.24 12.48 -8.39
N LEU A 126 2.00 11.66 -7.36
CA LEU A 126 1.12 10.51 -7.45
C LEU A 126 -0.35 10.94 -7.48
N GLU A 127 -1.16 10.18 -8.22
CA GLU A 127 -2.61 10.36 -8.19
C GLU A 127 -3.15 9.83 -6.86
N GLU A 128 -3.92 10.67 -6.17
CA GLU A 128 -4.61 10.31 -4.92
C GLU A 128 -6.08 10.02 -5.24
N VAL A 129 -6.55 8.86 -4.80
CA VAL A 129 -7.94 8.42 -4.96
C VAL A 129 -8.48 7.97 -3.61
N ASP A 130 -9.67 8.43 -3.24
CA ASP A 130 -10.37 7.88 -2.08
C ASP A 130 -10.78 6.45 -2.41
N GLU A 131 -10.39 5.48 -1.58
CA GLU A 131 -10.75 4.08 -1.82
C GLU A 131 -12.27 3.95 -1.66
N PRO A 132 -13.01 3.55 -2.71
CA PRO A 132 -14.44 3.39 -2.58
C PRO A 132 -14.69 2.24 -1.60
N LEU A 133 -15.43 2.55 -0.54
CA LEU A 133 -16.08 1.54 0.29
C LEU A 133 -16.94 0.71 -0.65
N ASN A 134 -16.45 -0.48 -1.01
CA ASN A 134 -17.08 -1.47 -1.89
C ASN A 134 -16.83 -1.27 -3.40
N GLU A 135 -16.07 -2.21 -3.97
CA GLU A 135 -16.03 -2.61 -5.39
C GLU A 135 -15.84 -1.51 -6.45
N MET A 136 -14.58 -1.24 -6.83
CA MET A 136 -14.29 -0.80 -8.20
C MET A 136 -13.98 -2.04 -9.06
N PRO A 137 -14.87 -2.45 -9.98
CA PRO A 137 -14.42 -3.19 -11.14
C PRO A 137 -13.54 -2.22 -11.93
N LEU A 138 -12.27 -2.58 -12.13
CA LEU A 138 -11.41 -1.89 -13.08
C LEU A 138 -12.06 -2.01 -14.47
N ARG A 139 -12.81 -0.99 -14.89
CA ARG A 139 -13.22 -0.84 -16.29
C ARG A 139 -11.99 -0.40 -17.07
N ILE A 140 -11.20 -1.38 -17.51
CA ILE A 140 -10.34 -1.18 -18.69
C ILE A 140 -11.31 -1.18 -19.87
N GLN A 141 -11.57 0.00 -20.41
CA GLN A 141 -12.35 0.13 -21.63
C GLN A 141 -11.51 -0.38 -22.80
N GLY A 142 -11.70 -1.64 -23.14
CA GLY A 142 -11.45 -2.17 -24.47
C GLY A 142 -12.82 -2.42 -25.10
N ASP A 143 -13.22 -1.57 -26.04
CA ASP A 143 -14.33 -1.87 -26.94
C ASP A 143 -13.99 -3.14 -27.72
N VAL A 144 -14.67 -4.24 -27.41
CA VAL A 144 -14.93 -5.32 -28.37
C VAL A 144 -16.37 -5.75 -28.14
N GLU A 145 -17.26 -5.30 -29.04
CA GLU A 145 -18.60 -5.83 -29.18
C GLU A 145 -18.53 -7.31 -29.59
N GLU A 146 -18.93 -8.22 -28.72
CA GLU A 146 -19.35 -9.56 -29.14
C GLU A 146 -20.83 -9.76 -28.81
N GLN A 147 -21.64 -9.70 -29.87
CA GLN A 147 -23.06 -10.03 -29.88
C GLN A 147 -23.23 -11.54 -29.69
N TYR A 148 -23.91 -11.96 -28.62
CA TYR A 148 -24.43 -13.33 -28.51
C TYR A 148 -25.85 -13.40 -29.10
N PRO A 149 -26.17 -14.37 -29.97
CA PRO A 149 -27.55 -14.62 -30.37
C PRO A 149 -28.29 -15.42 -29.30
N ASN A 150 -29.51 -14.98 -29.01
CA ASN A 150 -30.54 -15.69 -28.25
C ASN A 150 -30.74 -17.12 -28.74
N GLN A 151 -30.89 -18.08 -27.81
CA GLN A 151 -31.81 -19.19 -27.96
C GLN A 151 -32.38 -19.63 -26.60
N SER A 152 -33.68 -19.40 -26.46
CA SER A 152 -34.59 -19.90 -25.45
C SER A 152 -34.96 -21.38 -25.66
N LEU A 153 -35.49 -22.00 -24.58
CA LEU A 153 -36.16 -23.31 -24.45
C LEU A 153 -35.23 -24.41 -23.90
N LEU A 154 -35.53 -25.18 -22.84
CA LEU A 154 -36.82 -25.74 -22.41
C LEU A 154 -36.81 -26.06 -20.90
N ARG A 155 -37.96 -25.89 -20.25
CA ARG A 155 -38.35 -26.43 -18.93
C ARG A 155 -38.32 -27.96 -18.92
N SER A 156 -37.95 -28.56 -17.77
CA SER A 156 -38.87 -29.42 -16.99
C SER A 156 -38.24 -29.89 -15.68
N TYR A 157 -39.04 -29.82 -14.61
CA TYR A 157 -38.74 -30.23 -13.24
C TYR A 157 -38.69 -31.76 -13.07
N GLN A 158 -37.92 -32.21 -12.07
CA GLN A 158 -37.85 -33.58 -11.58
C GLN A 158 -39.12 -33.98 -10.81
N GLN A 159 -39.55 -35.23 -10.93
CA GLN A 159 -40.04 -36.06 -9.81
C GLN A 159 -40.25 -37.52 -10.25
N HIS A 160 -39.61 -38.46 -9.55
CA HIS A 160 -39.91 -39.90 -9.58
C HIS A 160 -40.27 -40.34 -8.16
N ASP A 161 -41.46 -40.95 -8.06
CA ASP A 161 -41.95 -42.02 -7.17
C ASP A 161 -41.64 -41.99 -5.66
N PHE A 162 -42.69 -41.86 -4.84
CA PHE A 162 -43.45 -43.00 -4.27
C PHE A 162 -44.84 -42.54 -3.78
#